data_AF-A0A946VR48-F1
#
_entry.id   AF-A0A946VR48-F1
#
_cell.length_a   1.000
_cell.length_b   1.000
_cell.length_c   1.000
_cell.angle_alpha   90.00
_cell.angle_beta   90.00
_cell.angle_gamma   90.00
#
_symmetry.space_group_name_H-M   'P 1'
#
loop_
_entity.id
_entity.type
_entity.pdbx_description
1 polymer ?
#
loop_
_entity_poly.entity_id
_entity_poly.type
_entity_poly.pdbx_seq_one_letter_code
_entity_poly.pdbx_strand_id
1 'polypeptide(L)'
;MPGIVELDKLLNSLEPTLSDTEYVFLSIKDGADYAHLEPLATFHEDEGLSLVVTRFNAEQAEIAFDSTFRLLTLKVHSSLEAVG
;
A
#
# COMPACT_ATOMS: atom_id res chain seq x y z
N MET A 1 -11.21 23.60 -8.45
CA MET A 1 -11.66 23.04 -9.74
C MET A 1 -12.24 21.67 -9.46
N PRO A 2 -13.44 21.32 -9.95
CA PRO A 2 -14.00 19.99 -9.73
C PRO A 2 -13.12 18.95 -10.44
N GLY A 3 -12.82 17.84 -9.77
CA GLY A 3 -12.04 16.73 -10.34
C GLY A 3 -12.77 16.05 -11.49
N ILE A 4 -12.05 15.25 -12.28
CA ILE A 4 -12.65 14.49 -13.39
C ILE A 4 -13.62 13.44 -12.82
N VAL A 5 -14.86 13.43 -13.31
CA VAL A 5 -15.92 12.47 -12.90
C VAL A 5 -16.20 11.43 -14.01
N GLU A 6 -15.87 11.73 -15.27
CA GLU A 6 -16.04 10.80 -16.38
C GLU A 6 -14.97 9.68 -16.32
N LEU A 7 -15.42 8.45 -16.10
CA LEU A 7 -14.57 7.27 -15.93
C LEU A 7 -13.58 7.06 -17.10
N ASP A 8 -14.04 7.18 -18.35
CA ASP A 8 -13.17 7.03 -19.51
C ASP A 8 -12.04 8.05 -19.54
N LYS A 9 -12.30 9.30 -19.15
CA LYS A 9 -11.27 10.33 -19.08
C LYS A 9 -10.30 10.08 -17.93
N LEU A 10 -10.81 9.61 -16.80
CA LEU A 10 -10.03 9.26 -15.61
C LEU A 10 -9.02 8.15 -15.94
N LEU A 11 -9.49 7.06 -16.57
CA LEU A 11 -8.64 5.92 -16.97
C LEU A 11 -7.57 6.33 -17.99
N ASN A 12 -7.93 7.15 -18.98
CA ASN A 12 -6.97 7.64 -19.98
C ASN A 12 -5.94 8.63 -19.40
N SER A 13 -6.23 9.24 -18.25
CA SER A 13 -5.33 10.17 -17.56
C SER A 13 -4.47 9.51 -16.47
N LEU A 14 -4.51 8.18 -16.33
CA LEU A 14 -3.70 7.49 -15.33
C LEU A 14 -2.22 7.62 -15.68
N GLU A 15 -1.45 8.10 -14.72
CA GLU A 15 0.01 8.17 -14.80
C GLU A 15 0.60 7.13 -13.84
N PRO A 16 0.78 5.86 -14.27
CA PRO A 16 1.34 4.81 -13.43
C PRO A 16 2.83 5.05 -13.18
N THR A 17 3.23 5.01 -11.91
CA THR A 17 4.63 5.06 -11.49
C THR A 17 4.95 3.82 -10.67
N LEU A 18 5.89 2.99 -11.16
CA LEU A 18 6.37 1.82 -10.43
C LEU A 18 7.53 2.21 -9.50
N SER A 19 7.47 1.79 -8.25
CA SER A 19 8.56 1.93 -7.28
C SER A 19 9.62 0.85 -7.46
N ASP A 20 10.88 1.23 -7.28
CA ASP A 20 12.00 0.28 -7.21
C ASP A 20 12.05 -0.49 -5.89
N THR A 21 11.38 0.02 -4.86
CA THR A 21 11.31 -0.60 -3.53
C THR A 21 10.41 -1.82 -3.54
N GLU A 22 10.90 -2.88 -2.89
CA GLU A 22 10.16 -4.11 -2.65
C GLU A 22 9.47 -4.07 -1.30
N TYR A 23 8.23 -4.56 -1.26
CA TYR A 23 7.36 -4.58 -0.08
C TYR A 23 6.89 -5.99 0.22
N VAL A 24 6.56 -6.24 1.49
CA VAL A 24 5.99 -7.50 1.97
C VAL A 24 4.76 -7.21 2.83
N PHE A 25 3.85 -8.18 2.87
CA PHE A 25 2.71 -8.16 3.78
C PHE A 25 3.03 -8.99 5.01
N LEU A 26 2.83 -8.40 6.19
CA LEU A 26 2.99 -9.08 7.47
C LEU A 26 1.65 -9.04 8.20
N SER A 27 1.30 -10.14 8.86
CA SER A 27 0.18 -10.19 9.81
C SER A 27 0.76 -10.36 11.21
N ILE A 28 0.42 -9.45 12.10
CA ILE A 28 0.85 -9.47 13.50
C ILE A 28 -0.35 -9.47 14.43
N LYS A 29 -0.16 -10.03 15.63
CA LYS A 29 -1.19 -9.99 16.67
C LYS A 29 -1.42 -8.56 17.15
N ASP A 30 -2.65 -8.29 17.55
CA ASP A 30 -3.03 -6.99 18.10
C ASP A 30 -2.16 -6.64 19.33
N GLY A 31 -1.76 -5.37 19.43
CA GLY A 31 -0.94 -4.85 20.52
C GLY A 31 0.56 -5.12 20.44
N ALA A 32 1.06 -5.80 19.40
CA ALA A 32 2.49 -5.89 19.16
C ALA A 32 3.09 -4.53 18.78
N ASP A 33 4.32 -4.23 19.20
CA ASP A 33 5.03 -3.03 18.76
C ASP A 33 5.64 -3.25 17.37
N TYR A 34 5.16 -2.52 16.38
CA TYR A 34 5.59 -2.57 14.99
C TYR A 34 6.13 -1.24 14.48
N ALA A 35 6.29 -0.24 15.34
CA ALA A 35 6.72 1.10 14.92
C ALA A 35 8.13 1.07 14.29
N HIS A 36 9.00 0.19 14.78
CA HIS A 36 10.35 -0.02 14.26
C HIS A 36 10.40 -0.61 12.84
N LEU A 37 9.29 -1.16 12.33
CA LEU A 37 9.19 -1.69 10.97
C LEU A 37 8.88 -0.60 9.93
N GLU A 38 8.50 0.60 10.37
CA GLU A 38 8.12 1.74 9.53
C GLU A 38 7.13 1.36 8.42
N PRO A 39 5.91 0.91 8.77
CA PRO A 39 4.94 0.44 7.78
C PRO A 39 4.49 1.58 6.86
N LEU A 40 4.44 1.27 5.56
CA LEU A 40 3.84 2.12 4.53
C LEU A 40 2.32 2.22 4.72
N ALA A 41 1.69 1.11 5.08
CA ALA A 41 0.25 1.01 5.31
C ALA A 41 -0.04 0.00 6.41
N THR A 42 -1.14 0.24 7.13
CA THR A 42 -1.67 -0.67 8.15
C THR A 42 -3.16 -0.87 7.92
N PHE A 43 -3.65 -2.07 8.22
CA PHE A 43 -5.06 -2.41 8.14
C PHE A 43 -5.43 -3.33 9.29
N HIS A 44 -6.47 -2.97 10.05
CA HIS A 44 -6.92 -3.72 11.20
C HIS A 44 -8.02 -4.69 10.78
N GLU A 45 -7.80 -5.98 11.00
CA GLU A 45 -8.66 -7.10 10.67
C GLU A 45 -9.08 -7.83 11.94
N ASP A 46 -10.12 -8.67 11.86
CA ASP A 46 -10.61 -9.42 13.03
C ASP A 46 -9.53 -10.39 13.56
N GLU A 47 -8.67 -10.90 12.68
CA GLU A 47 -7.58 -11.82 13.02
C GLU A 47 -6.31 -11.13 13.54
N GLY A 48 -6.16 -9.80 13.33
CA GLY A 48 -4.98 -9.05 13.74
C GLY A 48 -4.69 -7.82 12.88
N LEU A 49 -3.46 -7.31 12.95
CA LEU A 49 -3.03 -6.14 12.19
C LEU A 49 -2.19 -6.57 10.98
N SER A 50 -2.66 -6.19 9.79
CA SER A 50 -1.92 -6.31 8.55
C SER A 50 -1.05 -5.09 8.31
N LEU A 51 0.21 -5.32 7.95
CA LEU A 51 1.21 -4.30 7.69
C LEU A 51 1.79 -4.47 6.29
N VAL A 52 1.98 -3.36 5.59
CA VAL A 52 2.82 -3.31 4.39
C VAL A 52 4.12 -2.62 4.76
N VAL A 53 5.23 -3.37 4.77
CA VAL A 53 6.56 -2.86 5.13
C VAL A 53 7.54 -3.09 3.99
N THR A 54 8.68 -2.41 4.00
CA THR A 54 9.74 -2.72 3.04
C THR A 54 10.27 -4.13 3.32
N ARG A 55 10.65 -4.84 2.26
CA ARG A 55 11.32 -6.13 2.38
C ARG A 55 12.56 -6.06 3.28
N PHE A 56 13.33 -4.99 3.11
CA PHE A 56 14.53 -4.71 3.92
C PHE A 56 14.22 -4.68 5.41
N ASN A 57 13.18 -3.96 5.83
CA ASN A 57 12.81 -3.88 7.25
C ASN A 57 12.33 -5.23 7.80
N ALA A 58 11.59 -6.01 7.01
CA ALA A 58 11.15 -7.35 7.42
C ALA A 58 12.33 -8.33 7.58
N GLU A 59 13.30 -8.30 6.65
CA GLU A 59 14.52 -9.11 6.73
C GLU A 59 15.39 -8.71 7.94
N GLN A 60 15.54 -7.41 8.20
CA GLN A 60 16.29 -6.90 9.36
C GLN A 60 15.65 -7.27 10.70
N ALA A 61 14.33 -7.39 10.74
CA ALA A 61 13.58 -7.84 11.92
C ALA A 61 13.45 -9.37 12.02
N GLU A 62 14.05 -10.13 11.09
CA GLU A 62 14.00 -11.58 11.03
C GLU A 62 12.56 -12.15 10.96
N ILE A 63 11.64 -11.40 10.35
CA ILE A 63 10.24 -11.81 10.19
C ILE A 63 10.08 -12.56 8.87
N ALA A 64 9.50 -13.77 8.93
CA ALA A 64 9.21 -14.56 7.75
C ALA A 64 8.03 -13.96 6.95
N PHE A 65 8.12 -14.02 5.62
CA PHE A 65 7.08 -13.62 4.68
C PHE A 65 7.08 -14.54 3.45
N ASP A 66 5.92 -14.70 2.82
CA ASP A 66 5.75 -15.65 1.71
C ASP A 66 5.99 -15.06 0.33
N SER A 67 5.85 -13.75 0.17
CA SER A 67 5.85 -13.10 -1.15
C SER A 67 6.32 -11.66 -1.10
N THR A 68 6.90 -11.21 -2.21
CA THR A 68 7.41 -9.86 -2.40
C THR A 68 6.60 -9.14 -3.47
N PHE A 69 6.29 -7.87 -3.23
CA PHE A 69 5.45 -7.02 -4.07
C PHE A 69 6.18 -5.75 -4.44
N ARG A 70 5.71 -5.07 -5.50
CA ARG A 70 6.15 -3.72 -5.87
C ARG A 70 4.97 -2.75 -5.84
N LEU A 71 5.24 -1.54 -5.39
CA LEU A 71 4.23 -0.48 -5.34
C LEU A 71 4.07 0.17 -6.71
N LEU A 72 2.86 0.10 -7.26
CA LEU A 72 2.45 0.85 -8.44
C LEU A 72 1.51 1.97 -8.01
N THR A 73 1.97 3.22 -8.09
CA THR A 73 1.15 4.39 -7.79
C THR A 73 0.45 4.85 -9.05
N LEU A 74 -0.89 4.89 -9.02
CA LEU A 74 -1.71 5.44 -10.08
C LEU A 74 -2.05 6.89 -9.76
N LYS A 75 -1.35 7.83 -10.40
CA LYS A 75 -1.68 9.26 -10.24
C LYS A 75 -2.80 9.63 -11.20
N VAL A 76 -3.81 10.29 -10.66
CA VAL A 76 -4.90 10.85 -11.46
C VAL A 76 -5.45 12.08 -10.75
N HIS A 77 -5.84 13.10 -11.52
CA HIS A 77 -6.52 14.28 -10.99
C HIS A 77 -8.03 13.97 -10.86
N SER A 78 -8.38 13.13 -9.90
CA SER A 78 -9.76 12.76 -9.60
C SER A 78 -10.27 13.44 -8.32
N SER A 79 -11.59 13.59 -8.22
CA SER A 79 -12.22 13.82 -6.93
C SER A 79 -12.23 12.49 -6.15
N LEU A 80 -12.18 12.55 -4.81
CA LEU A 80 -12.47 11.40 -3.94
C LEU A 80 -13.89 10.85 -4.16
N GLU A 81 -14.79 11.66 -4.72
CA GLU A 81 -16.17 11.31 -5.06
C GLU A 81 -16.31 10.68 -6.46
N ALA A 82 -15.21 10.55 -7.22
CA ALA A 82 -15.26 9.89 -8.52
C ALA A 82 -15.62 8.41 -8.33
N VAL A 83 -16.66 7.96 -9.01
CA VAL A 83 -17.11 6.56 -9.01
C VAL A 83 -16.51 5.86 -10.23
N GLY A 84 -15.80 4.75 -10.01
CA GLY A 84 -15.12 3.98 -11.05
C GLY A 84 -14.91 2.54 -10.63
#